data_AF-A0A9E5GGH0-F1
#
_entry.id   AF-A0A9E5GGH0-F1
#
_cell.length_a   1.000
_cell.length_b   1.000
_cell.length_c   1.000
_cell.angle_alpha   90.00
_cell.angle_beta   90.00
_cell.angle_gamma   90.00
#
_symmetry.space_group_name_H-M   'P 1'
#
loop_
_entity.id
_entity.type
_entity.pdbx_description
1 polymer ?
#
loop_
_entity_poly.entity_id
_entity_poly.type
_entity_poly.pdbx_seq_one_letter_code
_entity_poly.pdbx_strand_id
1 'polypeptide(L)'
;MNSKQTKQSLTFLRGVQEGFPICVGYFPTAMAFGLVCRDVNLKIWEALLFSVTNFAGSGQFLAINLLASGSLLFEIFVGVLLVNLRYAFMGAALSSKLESGIHGI
;
A
#
# COMPACT_ATOMS: atom_id res chain seq x y z
N MET A 1 32.26 -22.84 14.41
CA MET A 1 30.80 -22.92 14.13
C MET A 1 30.52 -22.26 12.78
N ASN A 2 29.62 -22.86 12.02
CA ASN A 2 29.52 -22.94 10.56
C ASN A 2 29.41 -21.61 9.79
N SER A 3 30.44 -21.28 9.01
CA SER A 3 30.56 -20.16 8.08
C SER A 3 29.96 -20.44 6.69
N LYS A 4 28.79 -21.08 6.62
CA LYS A 4 28.05 -21.24 5.35
C LYS A 4 27.25 -19.97 5.05
N GLN A 5 27.96 -18.91 4.71
CA GLN A 5 27.44 -17.82 3.89
C GLN A 5 27.15 -18.40 2.50
N THR A 6 25.94 -18.96 2.33
CA THR A 6 25.46 -19.37 1.01
C THR A 6 25.28 -18.10 0.19
N LYS A 7 26.12 -17.88 -0.83
CA LYS A 7 25.79 -17.00 -1.97
C LYS A 7 24.44 -17.45 -2.51
N GLN A 8 23.33 -16.88 -2.02
CA GLN A 8 22.04 -17.10 -2.63
C GLN A 8 22.07 -16.38 -3.97
N SER A 9 22.12 -17.14 -5.05
CA SER A 9 21.71 -16.65 -6.37
C SER A 9 20.29 -16.09 -6.21
N LEU A 10 20.11 -14.79 -6.46
CA LEU A 10 18.81 -14.15 -6.55
C LEU A 10 18.08 -14.71 -7.79
N THR A 11 17.49 -15.89 -7.63
CA THR A 11 16.76 -16.58 -8.70
C THR A 11 15.31 -16.12 -8.70
N PHE A 12 14.75 -15.82 -9.87
CA PHE A 12 13.36 -15.38 -10.04
C PHE A 12 12.35 -16.28 -9.31
N LEU A 13 12.53 -17.61 -9.39
CA LEU A 13 11.73 -18.61 -8.68
C LEU A 13 11.69 -18.41 -7.15
N ARG A 14 12.80 -17.98 -6.56
CA ARG A 14 12.88 -17.71 -5.12
C ARG A 14 12.14 -16.44 -4.74
N GLY A 15 12.25 -15.39 -5.57
CA GLY A 15 11.47 -14.17 -5.41
C GLY A 15 9.96 -14.43 -5.51
N VAL A 16 9.52 -15.30 -6.42
CA VAL A 16 8.10 -15.73 -6.51
C VAL A 16 7.67 -16.48 -5.25
N GLN A 17 8.49 -17.40 -4.75
CA GLN A 17 8.17 -18.17 -3.54
C GLN A 17 8.13 -17.28 -2.28
N GLU A 18 9.01 -16.29 -2.18
CA GLU A 18 9.03 -15.32 -1.08
C GLU A 18 7.90 -14.28 -1.20
N GLY A 19 7.47 -13.94 -2.41
CA GLY A 19 6.35 -13.04 -2.66
C GLY A 19 4.97 -13.68 -2.53
N PHE A 20 4.86 -15.01 -2.71
CA PHE A 20 3.60 -15.75 -2.57
C PHE A 20 2.81 -15.46 -1.28
N PRO A 21 3.41 -15.48 -0.07
CA PRO A 21 2.69 -15.14 1.16
C PRO A 21 2.11 -13.72 1.16
N ILE A 22 2.75 -12.77 0.48
CA ILE A 22 2.25 -11.39 0.35
C ILE A 22 0.97 -11.37 -0.49
N CYS A 23 0.93 -12.11 -1.60
CA CYS A 23 -0.25 -12.26 -2.44
C CYS A 23 -1.43 -12.85 -1.67
N VAL A 24 -1.17 -13.90 -0.87
CA VAL A 24 -2.19 -14.51 0.00
C VAL A 24 -2.72 -13.52 1.03
N GLY A 25 -1.85 -12.70 1.63
CA GLY A 25 -2.26 -11.65 2.56
C GLY A 25 -3.11 -10.54 1.92
N TYR A 26 -2.98 -10.32 0.61
CA TYR A 26 -3.76 -9.30 -0.09
C TYR A 26 -5.21 -9.75 -0.39
N PHE A 27 -5.47 -11.06 -0.42
CA PHE A 27 -6.80 -11.60 -0.75
C PHE A 27 -7.91 -11.17 0.23
N PRO A 28 -7.75 -11.29 1.57
CA PRO A 28 -8.74 -10.78 2.52
C PRO A 28 -8.95 -9.27 2.40
N THR A 29 -7.89 -8.52 2.12
CA THR A 29 -7.94 -7.06 1.95
C THR A 29 -8.79 -6.69 0.72
N ALA A 30 -8.62 -7.40 -0.40
CA ALA A 30 -9.44 -7.19 -1.59
C ALA A 30 -10.92 -7.52 -1.35
N MET A 31 -11.22 -8.60 -0.60
CA MET A 31 -12.59 -8.92 -0.20
C MET A 31 -13.20 -7.84 0.70
N ALA A 32 -12.46 -7.37 1.70
CA ALA A 32 -12.91 -6.31 2.59
C ALA A 32 -13.25 -5.03 1.80
N PHE A 33 -12.41 -4.63 0.85
CA PHE A 33 -12.68 -3.47 0.00
C PHE A 33 -13.96 -3.67 -0.83
N GLY A 34 -14.16 -4.85 -1.41
CA GLY A 34 -15.36 -5.19 -2.16
C GLY A 34 -16.64 -5.11 -1.33
N LEU A 35 -16.59 -5.55 -0.06
CA LEU A 35 -17.69 -5.44 0.89
C LEU A 35 -18.03 -3.96 1.19
N VAL A 36 -17.02 -3.16 1.52
CA VAL A 36 -17.22 -1.74 1.83
C VAL A 36 -17.77 -0.97 0.63
N CYS A 37 -17.35 -1.29 -0.61
CA CYS A 37 -17.91 -0.67 -1.81
C CYS A 37 -19.39 -1.01 -2.01
N ARG A 38 -19.79 -2.24 -1.66
CA ARG A 38 -21.19 -2.68 -1.72
C ARG A 38 -22.07 -1.92 -0.72
N ASP A 39 -21.56 -1.64 0.48
CA ASP A 39 -22.29 -0.90 1.51
C ASP A 39 -22.63 0.53 1.07
N VAL A 40 -21.74 1.16 0.29
CA VAL A 40 -21.94 2.51 -0.27
C VAL A 40 -22.71 2.49 -1.60
N ASN A 41 -23.26 1.33 -1.99
CA ASN A 41 -24.00 1.14 -3.26
C ASN A 41 -23.21 1.56 -4.51
N LEU A 42 -21.87 1.48 -4.50
CA LEU A 42 -21.08 1.73 -5.70
C LEU A 42 -21.29 0.64 -6.74
N LYS A 43 -21.34 1.04 -8.01
CA LYS A 43 -21.28 0.08 -9.11
C LYS A 43 -19.89 -0.56 -9.15
N ILE A 44 -19.84 -1.83 -9.55
CA ILE A 44 -18.59 -2.58 -9.70
C ILE A 44 -17.58 -1.83 -10.57
N TRP A 45 -18.04 -1.19 -11.65
CA TRP A 45 -17.19 -0.38 -12.55
C TRP A 45 -16.62 0.87 -11.89
N GLU A 46 -17.37 1.53 -11.00
CA GLU A 46 -16.91 2.72 -10.26
C GLU A 46 -15.85 2.34 -9.24
N ALA A 47 -16.05 1.22 -8.53
CA ALA A 47 -15.05 0.67 -7.61
C ALA A 47 -13.77 0.24 -8.33
N LEU A 48 -13.88 -0.32 -9.55
CA LEU A 48 -12.75 -0.70 -10.39
C LEU A 48 -11.96 0.51 -10.87
N LEU A 49 -12.64 1.53 -11.40
CA LEU A 49 -12.01 2.80 -11.80
C LEU A 49 -11.31 3.45 -10.62
N PHE A 50 -11.98 3.52 -9.48
CA PHE A 50 -11.40 4.08 -8.26
C PHE A 50 -10.15 3.33 -7.82
N SER A 51 -10.16 2.00 -7.90
CA SER A 51 -9.01 1.17 -7.53
C SER A 51 -7.82 1.34 -8.48
N VAL A 52 -8.09 1.48 -9.79
CA VAL A 52 -7.06 1.71 -10.82
C VAL A 52 -6.45 3.11 -10.72
N THR A 53 -7.27 4.14 -10.48
CA THR A 53 -6.80 5.52 -10.36
C THR A 53 -6.08 5.78 -9.03
N ASN A 54 -6.49 5.11 -7.96
CA ASN A 54 -5.91 5.29 -6.63
C ASN A 54 -5.23 3.99 -6.17
N PHE A 55 -3.97 3.78 -6.55
CA PHE A 55 -3.16 2.62 -6.13
C PHE A 55 -2.62 2.76 -4.69
N ALA A 56 -3.47 3.16 -3.75
CA ALA A 56 -3.13 3.31 -2.35
C ALA A 56 -4.18 2.56 -1.51
N GLY A 57 -3.91 1.31 -1.13
CA GLY A 57 -4.86 0.48 -0.40
C GLY A 57 -5.44 1.18 0.83
N SER A 58 -4.61 1.83 1.65
CA SER A 58 -5.08 2.61 2.81
C SER A 58 -5.92 3.83 2.42
N GLY A 59 -5.60 4.50 1.31
CA GLY A 59 -6.38 5.62 0.78
C GLY A 59 -7.73 5.18 0.20
N GLN A 60 -7.80 3.97 -0.37
CA GLN A 60 -9.02 3.42 -0.93
C GLN A 60 -10.09 3.20 0.15
N PHE A 61 -9.71 2.60 1.28
CA PHE A 61 -10.62 2.41 2.41
C PHE A 61 -11.06 3.72 3.05
N LEU A 62 -10.14 4.68 3.23
CA LEU A 62 -10.48 6.00 3.77
C LEU A 62 -11.49 6.72 2.86
N ALA A 63 -11.23 6.74 1.56
CA ALA A 63 -12.08 7.44 0.62
C ALA A 63 -13.50 6.87 0.57
N ILE A 64 -13.66 5.55 0.57
CA ILE A 64 -15.00 4.94 0.58
C ILE A 64 -15.71 5.21 1.92
N ASN A 65 -15.00 5.20 3.06
CA ASN A 65 -15.59 5.56 4.36
C ASN A 65 -16.09 7.02 4.40
N LEU A 66 -15.29 7.95 3.86
CA LEU A 66 -15.67 9.36 3.77
C LEU A 66 -16.85 9.56 2.80
N LEU A 67 -16.85 8.83 1.68
CA LEU A 67 -17.95 8.83 0.73
C LEU A 67 -19.24 8.29 1.36
N ALA A 68 -19.15 7.22 2.16
CA ALA A 68 -20.28 6.67 2.93
C ALA A 68 -20.86 7.68 3.92
N SER A 69 -20.03 8.57 4.46
CA SER A 69 -20.42 9.60 5.42
C SER A 69 -21.00 10.86 4.76
N GLY A 70 -21.08 10.90 3.42
CA GLY A 70 -21.56 12.07 2.68
C GLY A 70 -20.57 13.24 2.65
N SER A 71 -19.29 12.97 2.88
CA SER A 71 -18.22 13.97 2.88
C SER A 71 -18.02 14.59 1.49
N LEU A 72 -17.53 15.84 1.48
CA LEU A 72 -17.29 16.59 0.25
C LEU A 72 -16.10 16.01 -0.51
N LEU A 73 -16.14 16.02 -1.85
CA LEU A 73 -15.06 15.49 -2.71
C LEU A 73 -13.68 16.08 -2.36
N PHE A 74 -13.63 17.34 -1.94
CA PHE A 74 -12.40 18.00 -1.52
C PHE A 74 -11.81 17.41 -0.22
N GLU A 75 -12.67 17.07 0.74
CA GLU A 75 -12.25 16.45 2.00
C GLU A 75 -11.73 15.02 1.77
N ILE A 76 -12.37 14.27 0.87
CA ILE A 76 -11.86 12.97 0.40
C ILE A 76 -10.47 13.12 -0.22
N PHE A 77 -10.28 14.10 -1.10
CA PHE A 77 -8.99 14.35 -1.76
C PHE A 77 -7.89 14.67 -0.73
N VAL A 78 -8.15 15.61 0.18
CA VAL A 78 -7.20 15.99 1.23
C VAL A 78 -6.93 14.82 2.16
N GLY A 79 -7.95 14.06 2.57
CA GLY A 79 -7.78 12.90 3.42
C GLY A 79 -6.90 11.82 2.78
N VAL A 80 -7.13 11.49 1.51
CA VAL A 80 -6.30 10.52 0.77
C VAL A 80 -4.88 11.04 0.60
N LEU A 81 -4.71 12.33 0.30
CA LEU A 81 -3.38 12.96 0.21
C LEU A 81 -2.63 12.81 1.54
N LEU A 82 -3.26 13.19 2.67
CA LEU A 82 -2.65 13.11 4.00
C LEU A 82 -2.31 11.67 4.42
N VAL A 83 -3.16 10.70 4.09
CA VAL A 83 -2.84 9.28 4.33
C VAL A 83 -1.60 8.84 3.52
N ASN A 84 -1.46 9.31 2.29
CA ASN A 84 -0.31 9.01 1.45
C ASN A 84 0.97 9.79 1.85
N LEU A 85 0.85 10.94 2.52
CA LEU A 85 2.01 11.69 3.05
C LEU A 85 2.88 10.85 4.00
N ARG A 86 2.40 9.72 4.53
CA ARG A 86 3.22 8.76 5.29
C ARG A 86 4.50 8.36 4.55
N TYR A 87 4.47 8.28 3.22
CA TYR A 87 5.65 7.95 2.42
C TYR A 87 6.68 9.08 2.45
N ALA A 88 6.25 10.34 2.50
CA ALA A 88 7.15 11.49 2.65
C ALA A 88 7.83 11.47 4.02
N PHE A 89 7.10 11.17 5.10
CA PHE A 89 7.69 11.02 6.43
C PHE A 89 8.64 9.83 6.54
N MET A 90 8.27 8.68 5.97
CA MET A 90 9.16 7.52 5.87
C MET A 90 10.43 7.86 5.08
N GLY A 91 10.30 8.58 3.97
CA GLY A 91 11.42 9.06 3.16
C GLY A 91 12.32 10.05 3.92
N ALA A 92 11.75 11.02 4.64
CA ALA A 92 12.50 11.97 5.45
C ALA A 92 13.25 11.28 6.61
N ALA A 93 12.59 10.35 7.30
CA ALA A 93 13.22 9.54 8.35
C ALA A 93 14.37 8.68 7.78
N LEU A 94 14.17 8.09 6.61
CA LEU A 94 15.22 7.33 5.92
C LEU A 94 16.37 8.23 5.45
N SER A 95 16.07 9.43 4.94
CA SER A 95 17.07 10.42 4.52
C SER A 95 18.00 10.81 5.67
N SER A 96 17.46 11.00 6.87
CA SER A 96 18.27 11.31 8.07
C SER A 96 19.24 10.17 8.44
N LYS A 97 18.86 8.91 8.18
CA LYS A 97 19.67 7.72 8.49
C LYS A 97 20.66 7.37 7.39
N LEU A 98 20.34 7.69 6.13
CA LEU A 98 21.25 7.54 5.00
C LEU A 98 22.46 8.48 5.13
N GLU A 99 22.25 9.72 5.59
CA GLU A 99 23.35 10.67 5.81
C GLU A 99 24.33 10.21 6.91
N SER A 100 23.85 9.46 7.91
CA SER A 100 24.70 8.90 8.98
C SER A 100 25.53 7.68 8.53
N GLY A 101 25.18 7.05 7.41
CA GLY A 101 25.83 5.84 6.89
C GLY A 101 26.85 6.09 5.78
N ILE A 102 26.92 7.30 5.22
CA ILE A 102 27.86 7.69 4.15
C ILE A 102 28.96 8.59 4.75
N HIS A 103 29.66 8.07 5.76
CA HIS A 103 30.93 8.63 6.25
C HIS A 103 32.11 7.66 5.99
N GLY A 104 31.98 6.85 4.94
CA GLY A 104 32.99 5.86 4.53
C GLY A 104 33.07 5.74 3.01
N ILE A 105 33.40 6.84 2.35
CA ILE A 105 34.30 6.81 1.18
C ILE A 105 35.69 7.25 1.65
#